data_AF-A0A7C3PBR2-F1
#
_entry.id   AF-A0A7C3PBR2-F1
#
_cell.length_a   1.000
_cell.length_b   1.000
_cell.length_c   1.000
_cell.angle_alpha   90.00
_cell.angle_beta   90.00
_cell.angle_gamma   90.00
#
_symmetry.space_group_name_H-M   'P 1'
#
loop_
_entity.id
_entity.type
_entity.pdbx_description
1 polymer ?
#
loop_
_entity_poly.entity_id
_entity_poly.type
_entity_poly.pdbx_seq_one_letter_code
_entity_poly.pdbx_strand_id
1 'polypeptide(L)'
;MNRRRSAAGLTTLELILVLALAGILGSLSFAHWRGYTAQRNLRYGVVRVATDLRQAQERAKSERVPYTVTFSTLASGYTIAGGGFVENTTLPAGTVVVT
;
A
#
# COMPACT_ATOMS: atom_id res chain seq x y z
N MET A 1 23.82 8.82 51.88
CA MET A 1 24.25 9.73 50.78
C MET A 1 23.14 9.78 49.73
N ASN A 2 22.25 10.77 49.81
CA ASN A 2 21.13 10.93 48.87
C ASN A 2 21.55 11.81 47.70
N ARG A 3 21.74 11.21 46.51
CA ARG A 3 21.92 11.95 45.26
C ARG A 3 20.59 12.64 44.92
N ARG A 4 20.47 13.92 45.25
CA ARG A 4 19.39 14.76 44.71
C ARG A 4 19.58 14.84 43.21
N ARG A 5 18.73 14.14 42.44
CA ARG A 5 18.61 14.39 41.00
C ARG A 5 18.09 15.82 40.87
N SER A 6 18.93 16.72 40.38
CA SER A 6 18.51 18.07 40.04
C SER A 6 17.52 17.92 38.87
N ALA A 7 16.24 18.14 39.15
CA ALA A 7 15.24 18.32 38.10
C ALA A 7 15.50 19.71 37.50
N ALA A 8 16.47 19.79 36.59
CA ALA A 8 16.68 20.98 35.79
C ALA A 8 15.44 21.19 34.90
N GLY A 9 14.76 22.33 35.06
CA GLY A 9 13.62 22.69 34.21
C GLY A 9 14.06 22.87 32.76
N LEU A 10 13.16 22.58 31.83
CA LEU A 10 13.41 22.73 30.39
C LEU A 10 13.64 24.22 30.06
N THR A 11 14.74 24.53 29.40
CA THR A 11 15.00 25.91 28.97
C THR A 11 14.26 26.23 27.67
N THR A 12 13.95 27.52 27.43
CA THR A 12 13.31 27.95 26.17
C THR A 12 14.15 27.57 24.95
N LEU A 13 15.48 27.67 25.05
CA LEU A 13 16.40 27.28 23.99
C LEU A 13 16.31 25.78 23.70
N GLU A 14 16.22 24.97 24.73
CA GLU A 14 16.10 23.51 24.63
C GLU A 14 14.77 23.11 23.97
N LEU A 15 13.67 23.82 24.28
CA LEU A 15 12.39 23.64 23.59
C LEU A 15 12.50 23.94 22.08
N ILE A 16 13.16 25.04 21.71
CA ILE A 16 13.37 25.41 20.31
C ILE A 16 14.20 24.34 19.58
N LEU A 17 15.27 23.85 20.22
CA LEU A 17 16.09 22.77 19.68
C LEU A 17 15.31 21.47 19.48
N VAL A 18 14.49 21.08 20.47
CA VAL A 18 13.64 19.89 20.37
C VAL A 18 12.63 20.02 19.24
N LEU A 19 11.98 21.18 19.09
CA LEU A 19 11.03 21.42 18.00
C LEU A 19 11.71 21.42 16.62
N ALA A 20 12.91 22.01 16.51
CA ALA A 20 13.69 21.97 15.29
C ALA A 20 14.07 20.53 14.90
N LEU A 21 14.56 19.74 15.86
CA LEU A 21 14.90 18.33 15.65
C LEU A 21 13.66 17.48 15.31
N ALA A 22 12.53 17.71 15.99
CA ALA A 22 11.28 17.02 15.70
C ALA A 22 10.76 17.34 14.29
N GLY A 23 10.88 18.59 13.83
CA GLY A 23 10.53 18.99 12.48
C GLY A 23 11.40 18.29 11.42
N ILE A 24 12.71 18.24 11.64
CA ILE A 24 13.65 17.53 10.75
C ILE A 24 13.27 16.05 10.69
N LEU A 25 13.18 15.37 11.83
CA LEU A 25 12.83 13.95 11.89
C LEU A 25 11.45 13.66 11.31
N GLY A 26 10.46 14.53 11.54
CA GLY A 26 9.12 14.40 10.99
C GLY A 26 9.11 14.47 9.47
N SER A 27 9.87 15.40 8.88
CA SER A 27 9.96 15.54 7.42
C SER A 27 10.58 14.31 6.75
N LEU A 28 11.67 13.77 7.31
CA LEU A 28 12.31 12.54 6.83
C LEU A 28 11.37 11.33 6.97
N SER A 29 10.71 11.20 8.12
CA SER A 29 9.78 10.11 8.40
C SER A 29 8.61 10.09 7.42
N PHE A 30 8.07 11.26 7.08
CA PHE A 30 6.97 11.39 6.13
C PHE A 30 7.37 10.95 4.71
N ALA A 31 8.56 11.38 4.25
CA ALA A 31 9.08 10.96 2.95
C ALA A 31 9.28 9.44 2.88
N HIS A 32 9.83 8.84 3.93
CA HIS A 32 10.08 7.41 4.01
C HIS A 32 8.79 6.58 4.06
N TRP A 33 7.78 7.04 4.82
CA TRP A 33 6.48 6.37 4.89
C TRP A 33 5.83 6.27 3.50
N ARG A 34 5.78 7.38 2.75
CA ARG A 34 5.12 7.41 1.43
C ARG A 34 5.73 6.39 0.46
N GLY A 35 7.07 6.30 0.42
CA GLY A 35 7.77 5.31 -0.40
C GLY A 35 7.45 3.87 0.00
N TYR A 36 7.45 3.59 1.30
CA TYR A 36 7.19 2.25 1.82
C TYR A 36 5.75 1.76 1.54
N THR A 37 4.75 2.64 1.68
CA THR A 37 3.35 2.29 1.37
C THR A 37 3.13 2.00 -0.10
N ALA A 38 3.77 2.75 -1.01
CA ALA A 38 3.64 2.53 -2.44
C ALA A 38 4.18 1.14 -2.85
N GLN A 39 5.36 0.77 -2.33
CA GLN A 39 5.98 -0.52 -2.61
C GLN A 39 5.16 -1.70 -2.05
N ARG A 40 4.61 -1.56 -0.84
CA ARG A 40 3.73 -2.58 -0.27
C ARG A 40 2.48 -2.79 -1.11
N ASN A 41 1.80 -1.71 -1.49
CA ASN A 41 0.55 -1.80 -2.25
C ASN A 41 0.75 -2.48 -3.62
N LEU A 42 1.88 -2.19 -4.29
CA LEU A 42 2.26 -2.88 -5.52
C LEU A 42 2.47 -4.38 -5.33
N ARG A 43 3.25 -4.78 -4.31
CA ARG A 43 3.51 -6.22 -4.05
C ARG A 43 2.23 -6.97 -3.73
N TYR A 44 1.35 -6.42 -2.89
CA TYR A 44 0.05 -7.03 -2.58
C TYR A 44 -0.86 -7.09 -3.81
N GLY A 45 -0.85 -6.06 -4.66
CA GLY A 45 -1.64 -6.02 -5.89
C GLY A 45 -1.26 -7.12 -6.86
N VAL A 46 0.04 -7.32 -7.10
CA VAL A 46 0.54 -8.37 -8.00
C VAL A 46 0.17 -9.77 -7.50
N VAL A 47 0.34 -10.04 -6.21
CA VAL A 47 0.01 -11.35 -5.62
C VAL A 47 -1.50 -11.63 -5.71
N ARG A 48 -2.34 -10.61 -5.50
CA ARG A 48 -3.79 -10.74 -5.65
C ARG A 48 -4.19 -11.05 -7.09
N VAL A 49 -3.66 -10.30 -8.06
CA VAL A 49 -3.93 -10.54 -9.48
C VAL A 49 -3.49 -11.95 -9.89
N ALA A 50 -2.31 -12.40 -9.47
CA ALA A 50 -1.83 -13.75 -9.77
C ALA A 50 -2.73 -14.85 -9.18
N THR A 51 -3.26 -14.62 -7.97
CA THR A 51 -4.19 -15.55 -7.31
C THR A 51 -5.51 -15.62 -8.07
N ASP A 52 -6.06 -14.47 -8.46
CA ASP A 52 -7.33 -14.39 -9.18
C ASP A 52 -7.22 -14.98 -10.60
N LEU A 53 -6.09 -14.76 -11.29
CA LEU A 53 -5.80 -15.40 -12.57
C LEU A 53 -5.73 -16.93 -12.44
N ARG A 54 -5.08 -17.44 -11.39
CA ARG A 54 -5.01 -18.89 -11.14
C ARG A 54 -6.40 -19.46 -10.87
N GLN A 55 -7.23 -18.75 -10.10
CA GLN A 55 -8.60 -19.14 -9.83
C GLN A 55 -9.46 -19.13 -11.11
N ALA A 56 -9.36 -18.10 -11.93
CA ALA A 56 -10.06 -18.00 -13.20
C ALA A 56 -9.64 -19.12 -14.17
N GLN A 57 -8.35 -19.45 -14.20
CA GLN A 57 -7.83 -20.56 -15.00
C GLN A 57 -8.38 -21.92 -14.56
N GLU A 58 -8.42 -22.19 -13.25
CA GLU A 58 -8.99 -23.45 -12.74
C GLU A 58 -10.49 -23.56 -13.05
N ARG A 59 -11.24 -22.45 -12.98
CA ARG A 59 -12.65 -22.41 -13.42
C ARG A 59 -12.80 -22.63 -14.91
N ALA A 60 -11.98 -21.99 -15.73
CA ALA A 60 -11.98 -22.18 -17.18
C ALA A 60 -11.73 -23.64 -17.57
N LYS A 61 -10.83 -24.33 -16.87
CA LYS A 61 -10.59 -25.78 -17.05
C LYS A 61 -11.81 -26.62 -16.65
N SER A 62 -12.45 -26.29 -15.52
CA SER A 62 -13.61 -27.01 -15.00
C SER A 62 -14.83 -26.88 -15.93
N GLU A 63 -15.09 -25.68 -16.42
CA GLU A 63 -16.29 -25.36 -17.20
C GLU A 63 -16.08 -25.54 -18.71
N ARG A 64 -14.82 -25.69 -19.17
CA ARG A 64 -14.42 -25.69 -20.59
C ARG A 64 -14.86 -24.44 -21.35
N VAL A 65 -15.04 -23.32 -20.66
CA VAL A 65 -15.37 -22.02 -21.25
C VAL A 65 -14.20 -21.06 -21.08
N PRO A 66 -13.84 -20.27 -22.10
CA PRO A 66 -12.80 -19.25 -21.95
C PRO A 66 -13.22 -18.17 -20.95
N TYR A 67 -12.29 -17.83 -20.05
CA TYR A 67 -12.38 -16.70 -19.14
C TYR A 67 -11.38 -15.63 -19.58
N THR A 68 -11.83 -14.38 -19.69
CA THR A 68 -11.04 -13.21 -20.07
C THR A 68 -10.90 -12.26 -18.89
N VAL A 69 -9.67 -11.79 -18.65
CA VAL A 69 -9.37 -10.77 -17.64
C VAL A 69 -9.05 -9.46 -18.35
N THR A 70 -9.84 -8.42 -18.11
CA THR A 70 -9.68 -7.10 -18.71
C THR A 70 -9.28 -6.11 -17.63
N PHE A 71 -8.08 -5.52 -17.79
CA PHE A 71 -7.59 -4.48 -16.90
C PHE A 71 -8.07 -3.11 -17.36
N SER A 72 -8.56 -2.29 -16.43
CA SER A 72 -8.84 -0.89 -16.69
C SER A 72 -7.57 -0.06 -16.46
N THR A 73 -7.23 0.81 -17.41
CA THR A 73 -6.13 1.78 -17.28
C THR A 73 -6.59 3.09 -16.63
N LEU A 74 -7.89 3.34 -16.61
CA LEU A 74 -8.51 4.55 -16.05
C LEU A 74 -8.98 4.36 -14.60
N ALA A 75 -9.06 3.10 -14.13
CA ALA A 75 -9.47 2.75 -12.77
C ALA A 75 -8.51 1.72 -12.18
N SER A 76 -8.32 1.76 -10.86
CA SER A 76 -7.56 0.74 -10.13
C SER A 76 -8.40 -0.54 -9.97
N GLY A 77 -8.68 -1.22 -11.08
CA GLY A 77 -9.52 -2.42 -11.11
C GLY A 77 -9.42 -3.23 -12.40
N TYR A 78 -9.91 -4.46 -12.33
CA TYR A 78 -10.03 -5.36 -13.47
C TYR A 78 -11.32 -6.19 -13.37
N THR A 79 -11.76 -6.68 -14.53
CA THR A 79 -12.97 -7.48 -14.66
C THR A 79 -12.61 -8.86 -15.19
N ILE A 80 -13.14 -9.91 -14.55
CA ILE A 80 -13.01 -11.30 -14.99
C ILE A 80 -14.36 -11.72 -15.57
N ALA A 81 -14.40 -12.11 -16.84
CA ALA A 81 -15.63 -12.51 -17.52
C ALA A 81 -15.47 -13.83 -18.28
N GLY A 82 -16.41 -14.76 -18.13
CA GLY A 82 -16.42 -16.05 -18.85
C GLY A 82 -17.62 -16.90 -18.46
N GLY A 83 -18.23 -17.64 -19.40
CA GLY A 83 -19.31 -18.60 -19.07
C GLY A 83 -20.54 -18.04 -18.35
N GLY A 84 -20.81 -16.74 -18.46
CA GLY A 84 -21.89 -16.06 -17.72
C GLY A 84 -21.48 -15.51 -16.35
N PHE A 85 -20.26 -15.78 -15.89
CA PHE A 85 -19.66 -15.18 -14.71
C PHE A 85 -19.03 -13.82 -15.06
N VAL A 86 -19.31 -12.81 -14.24
CA VAL A 86 -18.66 -11.49 -14.30
C VAL A 86 -18.29 -11.07 -12.88
N GLU A 87 -17.01 -10.88 -12.62
CA GLU A 87 -16.50 -10.40 -11.33
C GLU A 87 -15.70 -9.12 -11.53
N ASN A 88 -16.13 -8.06 -10.86
CA ASN A 88 -15.42 -6.78 -10.81
C ASN A 88 -14.58 -6.76 -9.55
N THR A 89 -13.27 -6.63 -9.70
CA THR A 89 -12.35 -6.59 -8.57
C THR A 89 -11.45 -5.36 -8.64
N THR A 90 -11.09 -4.85 -7.47
CA THR A 90 -10.33 -3.61 -7.33
C THR A 90 -8.89 -3.91 -6.97
N LEU A 91 -7.96 -3.27 -7.67
CA LEU A 91 -6.55 -3.25 -7.31
C LEU A 91 -6.36 -2.45 -6.01
N PRO A 92 -5.34 -2.77 -5.20
CA PRO A 92 -5.02 -1.98 -4.02
C PRO A 92 -4.79 -0.50 -4.34
N ALA A 93 -5.23 0.37 -3.43
CA ALA A 93 -5.17 1.82 -3.59
C ALA A 93 -3.77 2.30 -4.00
N GLY A 94 -3.71 3.14 -5.04
CA GLY A 94 -2.46 3.67 -5.60
C GLY A 94 -1.79 2.80 -6.67
N THR A 95 -2.42 1.70 -7.11
CA THR A 95 -1.95 0.87 -8.22
C THR A 95 -2.80 1.11 -9.47
N VAL A 96 -2.18 1.58 -10.55
CA VAL A 96 -2.81 1.73 -11.88
C VAL A 96 -2.03 0.93 -12.91
N VAL A 97 -2.74 0.40 -13.91
CA VAL A 97 -2.11 -0.29 -15.03
C VAL A 97 -1.64 0.76 -16.04
N VAL A 98 -0.33 0.85 -16.24
CA VAL A 98 0.29 1.77 -17.21
C VAL A 98 0.50 1.01 -18.52
N THR A 99 0.13 1.62 -19.65
CA THR A 99 0.33 1.08 -21.00
C THR A 99 1.69 1.47 -21.54
#